data_AF-A0A1J3E421-F1
#
_entry.id   AF-A0A1J3E421-F1
#
_cell.length_a   1.000
_cell.length_b   1.000
_cell.length_c   1.000
_cell.angle_alpha   90.00
_cell.angle_beta   90.00
_cell.angle_gamma   90.00
#
_symmetry.space_group_name_H-M   'P 1'
#
loop_
_entity.id
_entity.type
_entity.pdbx_description
1 polymer ?
#
loop_
_entity_poly.entity_id
_entity_poly.type
_entity_poly.pdbx_seq_one_letter_code
_entity_poly.pdbx_strand_id
1 'polypeptide(L)'
;RDQETTGFAWWAGNARLINLSGKLLGAHVAHAGLIVFWAGAMNLFEVAHFVPEKPMYEQGLILLPHLATLGWGVGPGGEVIDTFPYFVSGVLHLISSAVLGFGGIYHALLGPETLEESFPFFGYVWKDRNKMTTILGIHLILLGVGAFLLVFKALYFGGVYDTWAPGGGDVRKITNLTLSPSVIFGYLLKSPFGGEGWIVSVDDLEDIIGGHVWLGSICIFG
;
A
#
# COMPACT_ATOMS: atom_id res chain seq x y z
N ARG A 1 -15.42 -20.78 23.41
CA ARG A 1 -15.49 -19.74 22.32
C ARG A 1 -16.96 -19.33 22.16
N ASP A 2 -17.58 -18.91 23.25
CA ASP A 2 -19.03 -18.78 23.36
C ASP A 2 -19.35 -17.51 24.14
N GLN A 3 -20.61 -17.12 24.13
CA GLN A 3 -21.05 -15.87 24.75
C GLN A 3 -20.95 -15.92 26.27
N GLU A 4 -21.23 -17.07 26.88
CA GLU A 4 -21.24 -17.24 28.34
C GLU A 4 -19.85 -17.01 28.94
N THR A 5 -18.80 -17.52 28.28
CA THR A 5 -17.42 -17.41 28.76
C THR A 5 -16.73 -16.09 28.41
N THR A 6 -17.18 -15.40 27.35
CA THR A 6 -16.47 -14.22 26.82
C THR A 6 -17.23 -12.92 26.96
N GLY A 7 -18.53 -12.96 27.23
CA GLY A 7 -19.42 -11.80 27.27
C GLY A 7 -19.82 -11.25 25.89
N PHE A 8 -19.28 -11.78 24.78
CA PHE A 8 -19.57 -11.31 23.43
C PHE A 8 -20.44 -12.30 22.65
N ALA A 9 -21.55 -11.83 22.08
CA ALA A 9 -22.39 -12.60 21.15
C ALA A 9 -21.65 -12.88 19.82
N TRP A 10 -22.18 -13.79 19.00
CA TRP A 10 -21.51 -14.28 17.79
C TRP A 10 -21.22 -13.18 16.75
N TRP A 11 -22.11 -12.21 16.57
CA TRP A 11 -21.95 -11.08 15.64
C TRP A 11 -20.86 -10.09 16.08
N ALA A 12 -20.44 -10.14 17.36
CA ALA A 12 -19.28 -9.45 17.91
C ALA A 12 -18.12 -10.43 18.21
N GLY A 13 -18.09 -11.59 17.55
CA GLY A 13 -17.20 -12.70 17.90
C GLY A 13 -15.71 -12.36 17.85
N ASN A 14 -15.29 -11.41 17.01
CA ASN A 14 -13.90 -10.98 16.93
C ASN A 14 -13.43 -10.23 18.19
N ALA A 15 -14.33 -9.62 18.96
CA ALA A 15 -13.98 -8.97 20.23
C ALA A 15 -13.43 -9.99 21.26
N ARG A 16 -13.72 -11.28 21.08
CA ARG A 16 -13.16 -12.37 21.90
C ARG A 16 -11.65 -12.55 21.72
N LEU A 17 -11.05 -11.95 20.68
CA LEU A 17 -9.62 -12.06 20.37
C LEU A 17 -8.76 -10.97 21.03
N ILE A 18 -9.35 -10.01 21.75
CA ILE A 18 -8.62 -8.84 22.29
C ILE A 18 -7.36 -9.27 23.06
N ASN A 19 -7.44 -10.29 23.91
CA ASN A 19 -6.31 -10.76 24.73
C ASN A 19 -5.72 -12.09 24.24
N LEU A 20 -5.94 -12.47 22.98
CA LEU A 20 -5.41 -13.69 22.36
C LEU A 20 -4.42 -13.29 21.25
N SER A 21 -3.26 -12.77 21.63
CA SER A 21 -2.29 -12.15 20.72
C SER A 21 -1.85 -13.06 19.56
N GLY A 22 -1.72 -14.37 19.79
CA GLY A 22 -1.35 -15.32 18.73
C GLY A 22 -2.48 -15.54 17.72
N LYS A 23 -3.72 -15.72 18.20
CA LYS A 23 -4.88 -15.84 17.30
C LYS A 23 -5.20 -14.54 16.57
N LEU A 24 -5.05 -13.42 17.26
CA LEU A 24 -5.26 -12.09 16.69
C LEU A 24 -4.20 -11.79 15.63
N LEU A 25 -2.94 -12.16 15.84
CA LEU A 25 -1.90 -12.13 14.81
C LEU A 25 -2.31 -12.95 13.59
N GLY A 26 -2.77 -14.19 13.79
CA GLY A 26 -3.27 -15.04 12.69
C GLY A 26 -4.40 -14.40 11.89
N ALA A 27 -5.37 -13.77 12.57
CA ALA A 27 -6.45 -13.04 11.93
C ALA A 27 -5.94 -11.86 11.07
N HIS A 28 -5.00 -11.06 11.59
CA HIS A 28 -4.42 -9.94 10.83
C HIS A 28 -3.61 -10.41 9.61
N VAL A 29 -2.79 -11.45 9.77
CA VAL A 29 -1.96 -11.99 8.68
C VAL A 29 -2.84 -12.65 7.60
N ALA A 30 -3.87 -13.40 7.99
CA ALA A 30 -4.83 -13.96 7.04
C ALA A 30 -5.59 -12.86 6.28
N HIS A 31 -6.01 -11.80 6.98
CA HIS A 31 -6.67 -10.66 6.36
C HIS A 31 -5.76 -9.93 5.36
N ALA A 32 -4.48 -9.74 5.71
CA ALA A 32 -3.50 -9.21 4.76
C ALA A 32 -3.36 -10.12 3.53
N GLY A 33 -3.39 -11.45 3.73
CA GLY A 33 -3.47 -12.43 2.65
C GLY A 33 -4.66 -12.22 1.72
N LEU A 34 -5.85 -11.90 2.24
CA LEU A 34 -7.04 -11.61 1.42
C LEU A 34 -6.88 -10.35 0.56
N ILE A 35 -6.28 -9.30 1.11
CA ILE A 35 -6.01 -8.05 0.36
C ILE A 35 -5.06 -8.34 -0.80
N VAL A 36 -3.95 -9.03 -0.52
CA VAL A 36 -2.93 -9.36 -1.53
C VAL A 36 -3.46 -10.36 -2.55
N PHE A 37 -4.32 -11.29 -2.14
CA PHE A 37 -5.03 -12.21 -3.03
C PHE A 37 -5.93 -11.45 -4.01
N TRP A 38 -6.75 -10.51 -3.49
CA TRP A 38 -7.62 -9.69 -4.33
C TRP A 38 -6.81 -8.89 -5.34
N ALA A 39 -5.70 -8.25 -4.92
CA ALA A 39 -4.84 -7.49 -5.82
C ALA A 39 -4.27 -8.37 -6.95
N GLY A 40 -3.79 -9.58 -6.64
CA GLY A 40 -3.27 -10.51 -7.64
C GLY A 40 -4.35 -11.06 -8.59
N ALA A 41 -5.44 -11.56 -8.03
CA ALA A 41 -6.53 -12.17 -8.78
C ALA A 41 -7.25 -11.14 -9.67
N MET A 42 -7.59 -9.97 -9.12
CA MET A 42 -8.25 -8.90 -9.87
C MET A 42 -7.34 -8.33 -10.96
N ASN A 43 -6.03 -8.18 -10.69
CA ASN A 43 -5.09 -7.72 -11.72
C ASN A 43 -4.99 -8.73 -12.88
N LEU A 44 -4.85 -10.03 -12.59
CA LEU A 44 -4.84 -11.06 -13.64
C LEU A 44 -6.17 -11.15 -14.40
N PHE A 45 -7.30 -10.90 -13.72
CA PHE A 45 -8.60 -10.79 -14.37
C PHE A 45 -8.64 -9.60 -15.34
N GLU A 46 -8.16 -8.43 -14.94
CA GLU A 46 -8.06 -7.26 -15.81
C GLU A 46 -7.14 -7.52 -17.01
N VAL A 47 -5.95 -8.11 -16.79
CA VAL A 47 -5.03 -8.50 -17.89
C VAL A 47 -5.72 -9.46 -18.87
N ALA A 48 -6.49 -10.43 -18.39
CA ALA A 48 -7.17 -11.40 -19.24
C ALA A 48 -8.31 -10.80 -20.09
N HIS A 49 -8.91 -9.70 -19.63
CA HIS A 49 -10.01 -9.02 -20.33
C HIS A 49 -9.57 -7.75 -21.05
N PHE A 50 -8.29 -7.40 -21.00
CA PHE A 50 -7.76 -6.19 -21.59
C PHE A 50 -7.71 -6.30 -23.12
N VAL A 51 -8.27 -5.31 -23.79
CA VAL A 51 -8.24 -5.09 -25.23
C VAL A 51 -7.35 -3.87 -25.51
N PRO A 52 -6.13 -4.05 -26.04
CA PRO A 52 -5.16 -2.96 -26.21
C PRO A 52 -5.61 -1.83 -27.13
N GLU A 53 -6.50 -2.12 -28.09
CA GLU A 53 -7.00 -1.14 -29.06
C GLU A 53 -8.05 -0.20 -28.46
N LYS A 54 -8.45 -0.39 -27.20
CA LYS A 54 -9.42 0.44 -26.49
C LYS A 54 -8.76 1.18 -25.33
N PRO A 55 -9.19 2.42 -25.01
CA PRO A 55 -8.75 3.09 -23.80
C PRO A 55 -9.06 2.27 -22.54
N MET A 56 -8.16 2.28 -21.55
CA MET A 56 -8.34 1.51 -20.30
C MET A 56 -9.63 1.90 -19.56
N TYR A 57 -9.98 3.19 -19.57
CA TYR A 57 -11.14 3.72 -18.85
C TYR A 57 -12.49 3.27 -19.44
N GLU A 58 -12.52 2.74 -20.67
CA GLU A 58 -13.74 2.20 -21.29
C GLU A 58 -14.00 0.72 -20.95
N GLN A 59 -13.03 0.08 -20.29
CA GLN A 59 -13.00 -1.37 -20.07
C GLN A 59 -13.27 -1.77 -18.61
N GLY A 60 -13.59 -0.81 -17.75
CA GLY A 60 -13.86 -1.07 -16.33
C GLY A 60 -12.61 -1.49 -15.54
N LEU A 61 -11.42 -1.06 -15.98
CA LEU A 61 -10.15 -1.39 -15.34
C LEU A 61 -9.85 -0.38 -14.24
N ILE A 62 -9.43 -0.88 -13.07
CA ILE A 62 -9.03 -0.05 -11.94
C ILE A 62 -7.60 -0.33 -11.49
N LEU A 63 -7.04 -1.52 -11.72
CA LEU A 63 -5.68 -1.86 -11.30
C LEU A 63 -4.64 -1.57 -12.38
N LEU A 64 -4.92 -1.87 -13.65
CA LEU A 64 -4.00 -1.56 -14.76
C LEU A 64 -3.67 -0.06 -14.84
N PRO A 65 -4.62 0.88 -14.65
CA PRO A 65 -4.29 2.30 -14.58
C PRO A 65 -3.28 2.64 -13.47
N HIS A 66 -3.32 1.98 -12.30
CA HIS A 66 -2.34 2.23 -11.24
C HIS A 66 -0.93 1.79 -11.67
N LEU A 67 -0.80 0.66 -12.36
CA LEU A 67 0.49 0.18 -12.88
C LEU A 67 1.02 1.05 -14.02
N ALA A 68 0.13 1.50 -14.90
CA ALA A 68 0.44 2.45 -15.97
C ALA A 68 0.94 3.80 -15.43
N THR A 69 0.31 4.34 -14.39
CA THR A 69 0.76 5.58 -13.72
C THR A 69 2.19 5.45 -13.17
N LEU A 70 2.57 4.26 -12.68
CA LEU A 70 3.95 3.97 -12.27
C LEU A 70 4.92 3.82 -13.45
N GLY A 71 4.48 4.04 -14.69
CA GLY A 71 5.27 3.97 -15.91
C GLY A 71 5.59 2.55 -16.37
N TRP A 72 4.81 1.55 -15.95
CA TRP A 72 4.96 0.18 -16.45
C TRP A 72 4.04 -0.08 -17.63
N GLY A 73 4.59 -0.64 -18.71
CA GLY A 73 3.83 -1.11 -19.87
C GLY A 73 3.24 0.00 -20.75
N VAL A 74 3.49 1.27 -20.44
CA VAL A 74 3.01 2.43 -21.22
C VAL A 74 4.15 3.25 -21.82
N GLY A 75 3.86 3.92 -22.94
CA GLY A 75 4.74 4.87 -23.60
C GLY A 75 4.05 6.22 -23.90
N PRO A 76 4.48 6.93 -24.95
CA PRO A 76 3.92 8.23 -25.33
C PRO A 76 2.40 8.18 -25.52
N GLY A 77 1.71 9.23 -25.04
CA GLY A 77 0.25 9.33 -25.08
C GLY A 77 -0.48 8.36 -24.14
N GLY A 78 0.23 7.58 -23.34
CA GLY A 78 -0.35 6.55 -22.47
C GLY A 78 -0.71 5.27 -23.22
N GLU A 79 -0.17 5.07 -24.43
CA GLU A 79 -0.37 3.84 -25.20
C GLU A 79 0.27 2.65 -24.49
N VAL A 80 -0.45 1.53 -24.42
CA VAL A 80 0.07 0.29 -23.84
C VAL A 80 0.98 -0.41 -24.85
N ILE A 81 2.27 -0.49 -24.52
CA ILE A 81 3.31 -1.07 -25.37
C ILE A 81 3.74 -2.47 -24.92
N ASP A 82 3.51 -2.83 -23.65
CA ASP A 82 3.84 -4.14 -23.10
C ASP A 82 2.93 -4.48 -21.91
N THR A 83 2.24 -5.62 -21.97
CA THR A 83 1.35 -6.11 -20.90
C THR A 83 2.05 -7.03 -19.91
N PHE A 84 3.29 -7.45 -20.19
CA PHE A 84 4.03 -8.37 -19.34
C PHE A 84 4.27 -7.84 -17.92
N PRO A 85 4.60 -6.55 -17.68
CA PRO A 85 4.72 -6.00 -16.32
C PRO A 85 3.43 -6.14 -15.50
N TYR A 86 2.26 -6.01 -16.15
CA TYR A 86 0.96 -6.17 -15.49
C TYR A 86 0.74 -7.61 -15.05
N PHE A 87 1.04 -8.57 -15.94
CA PHE A 87 0.99 -10.00 -15.65
C PHE A 87 1.93 -10.37 -14.50
N VAL A 88 3.19 -9.91 -14.54
CA VAL A 88 4.18 -10.16 -13.48
C VAL A 88 3.68 -9.66 -12.13
N SER A 89 3.16 -8.43 -12.08
CA SER A 89 2.58 -7.88 -10.84
C SER A 89 1.45 -8.77 -10.30
N GLY A 90 0.54 -9.22 -11.17
CA GLY A 90 -0.59 -10.06 -10.77
C GLY A 90 -0.15 -11.41 -10.19
N VAL A 91 0.81 -12.07 -10.86
CA VAL A 91 1.36 -13.36 -10.39
C VAL A 91 2.10 -13.20 -9.06
N LEU A 92 2.96 -12.18 -8.92
CA LEU A 92 3.73 -11.98 -7.68
C LEU A 92 2.82 -11.72 -6.47
N HIS A 93 1.77 -10.92 -6.62
CA HIS A 93 0.78 -10.71 -5.56
C HIS A 93 0.03 -12.02 -5.27
N LEU A 94 -0.46 -12.73 -6.30
CA LEU A 94 -1.22 -13.96 -6.11
C LEU A 94 -0.41 -15.02 -5.34
N ILE A 95 0.86 -15.24 -5.70
CA ILE A 95 1.74 -16.19 -5.00
C ILE A 95 2.05 -15.72 -3.57
N SER A 96 2.32 -14.43 -3.37
CA SER A 96 2.59 -13.88 -2.03
C SER A 96 1.39 -14.05 -1.09
N SER A 97 0.16 -13.96 -1.63
CA SER A 97 -1.07 -14.15 -0.86
C SER A 97 -1.18 -15.55 -0.24
N ALA A 98 -0.67 -16.59 -0.93
CA ALA A 98 -0.69 -17.96 -0.42
C ALA A 98 0.21 -18.11 0.81
N VAL A 99 1.38 -17.46 0.81
CA VAL A 99 2.32 -17.46 1.95
C VAL A 99 1.70 -16.76 3.16
N LEU A 100 1.06 -15.59 2.93
CA LEU A 100 0.35 -14.86 3.98
C LEU A 100 -0.84 -15.66 4.53
N GLY A 101 -1.67 -16.24 3.65
CA GLY A 101 -2.79 -17.08 4.03
C GLY A 101 -2.36 -18.28 4.87
N PHE A 102 -1.27 -18.95 4.48
CA PHE A 102 -0.70 -20.06 5.25
C PHE A 102 -0.28 -19.62 6.65
N GLY A 103 0.50 -18.55 6.78
CA GLY A 103 0.92 -18.02 8.08
C GLY A 103 -0.26 -17.59 8.95
N GLY A 104 -1.26 -16.95 8.35
CA GLY A 104 -2.48 -16.53 9.04
C GLY A 104 -3.30 -17.69 9.58
N ILE A 105 -3.52 -18.74 8.78
CA ILE A 105 -4.24 -19.96 9.20
C ILE A 105 -3.49 -20.67 10.31
N TYR A 106 -2.16 -20.82 10.16
CA TYR A 106 -1.32 -21.43 11.18
C TYR A 106 -1.48 -20.73 12.54
N HIS A 107 -1.27 -19.41 12.59
CA HIS A 107 -1.36 -18.65 13.85
C HIS A 107 -2.79 -18.59 14.41
N ALA A 108 -3.82 -18.59 13.56
CA ALA A 108 -5.21 -18.57 14.03
C ALA A 108 -5.66 -19.91 14.65
N LEU A 109 -5.18 -21.04 14.11
CA LEU A 109 -5.71 -22.37 14.42
C LEU A 109 -4.74 -23.30 15.16
N LEU A 110 -3.46 -23.36 14.78
CA LEU A 110 -2.49 -24.33 15.31
C LEU A 110 -1.47 -23.72 16.27
N GLY A 111 -1.05 -22.48 16.02
CA GLY A 111 -0.07 -21.77 16.84
C GLY A 111 -0.58 -21.50 18.27
N PRO A 112 0.30 -21.03 19.17
CA PRO A 112 -0.07 -20.69 20.53
C PRO A 112 -1.13 -19.57 20.54
N GLU A 113 -2.09 -19.64 21.47
CA GLU A 113 -3.18 -18.66 21.53
C GLU A 113 -2.71 -17.27 21.98
N THR A 114 -1.68 -17.25 22.83
CA THR A 114 -1.01 -16.10 23.41
C THR A 114 0.50 -16.20 23.13
N LEU A 115 1.20 -15.07 23.00
CA LEU A 115 2.62 -15.02 22.65
C LEU A 115 3.52 -14.58 23.82
N GLU A 116 2.92 -14.08 24.89
CA GLU A 116 3.59 -13.39 26.01
C GLU A 116 4.60 -14.27 26.74
N GLU A 117 4.25 -15.54 26.97
CA GLU A 117 5.10 -16.47 27.73
C GLU A 117 6.20 -17.09 26.86
N SER A 118 5.85 -17.53 25.64
CA SER A 118 6.78 -18.25 24.77
C SER A 118 7.72 -17.32 24.01
N PHE A 119 7.28 -16.11 23.68
CA PHE A 119 8.02 -15.18 22.82
C PHE A 119 7.90 -13.72 23.31
N PRO A 120 8.64 -13.32 24.36
CA PRO A 120 8.52 -11.99 24.98
C PRO A 120 8.71 -10.81 24.02
N PHE A 121 9.52 -10.98 22.97
CA PHE A 121 9.68 -9.97 21.92
C PHE A 121 8.39 -9.74 21.12
N PHE A 122 7.61 -10.79 20.84
CA PHE A 122 6.38 -10.71 20.04
C PHE A 122 5.11 -10.55 20.89
N GLY A 123 5.11 -11.04 22.14
CA GLY A 123 4.00 -10.87 23.07
C GLY A 123 3.81 -9.43 23.53
N TYR A 124 2.58 -9.06 23.87
CA TYR A 124 2.26 -7.70 24.30
C TYR A 124 1.02 -7.65 25.18
N VAL A 125 0.93 -6.60 26.00
CA VAL A 125 -0.30 -6.23 26.70
C VAL A 125 -0.69 -4.84 26.22
N TRP A 126 -1.96 -4.63 25.87
CA TRP A 126 -2.45 -3.34 25.32
C TRP A 126 -2.16 -2.12 26.22
N LYS A 127 -2.01 -2.35 27.53
CA LYS A 127 -1.71 -1.30 28.51
C LYS A 127 -0.21 -0.97 28.61
N ASP A 128 0.67 -1.79 28.05
CA ASP A 128 2.10 -1.51 27.98
C ASP A 128 2.37 -0.45 26.91
N ARG A 129 2.46 0.80 27.36
CA ARG A 129 2.69 1.96 26.49
C ARG A 129 3.97 1.84 25.70
N ASN A 130 5.04 1.32 26.30
CA ASN A 130 6.34 1.22 25.65
C ASN A 130 6.32 0.15 24.55
N LYS A 131 5.66 -0.98 24.79
CA LYS A 131 5.49 -2.01 23.77
C LYS A 131 4.62 -1.51 22.61
N MET A 132 3.54 -0.78 22.90
CA MET A 132 2.67 -0.21 21.87
C MET A 132 3.40 0.82 20.99
N THR A 133 4.18 1.73 21.59
CA THR A 133 4.97 2.71 20.81
C THR A 133 6.11 2.04 20.04
N THR A 134 6.71 0.97 20.58
CA THR A 134 7.73 0.18 19.85
C THR A 134 7.15 -0.47 18.60
N ILE A 135 5.99 -1.13 18.71
CA ILE A 135 5.31 -1.75 17.56
C ILE A 135 4.92 -0.66 16.53
N LEU A 136 4.39 0.48 16.99
CA LEU A 136 4.08 1.61 16.13
C LEU A 136 5.32 2.11 15.37
N GLY A 137 6.43 2.36 16.07
CA GLY A 137 7.67 2.86 15.48
C GLY A 137 8.25 1.92 14.41
N ILE A 138 8.20 0.60 14.65
CA ILE A 138 8.62 -0.38 13.64
C ILE A 138 7.74 -0.26 12.38
N HIS A 139 6.43 -0.15 12.52
CA HIS A 139 5.54 0.03 11.36
C HIS A 139 5.73 1.38 10.67
N LEU A 140 6.01 2.46 11.41
CA LEU A 140 6.33 3.77 10.82
C LEU A 140 7.58 3.70 9.96
N ILE A 141 8.64 3.01 10.41
CA ILE A 141 9.84 2.77 9.58
C ILE A 141 9.47 2.00 8.31
N LEU A 142 8.68 0.93 8.40
CA LEU A 142 8.25 0.15 7.22
C LEU A 142 7.43 0.98 6.22
N LEU A 143 6.54 1.84 6.72
CA LEU A 143 5.77 2.78 5.89
C LEU A 143 6.68 3.81 5.22
N GLY A 144 7.67 4.33 5.95
CA GLY A 144 8.65 5.26 5.41
C GLY A 144 9.51 4.65 4.30
N VAL A 145 9.93 3.38 4.46
CA VAL A 145 10.57 2.61 3.39
C VAL A 145 9.64 2.47 2.18
N GLY A 146 8.36 2.19 2.40
CA GLY A 146 7.33 2.16 1.35
C GLY A 146 7.24 3.46 0.54
N ALA A 147 7.26 4.62 1.20
CA ALA A 147 7.29 5.92 0.53
C ALA A 147 8.56 6.10 -0.33
N PHE A 148 9.72 5.69 0.19
CA PHE A 148 10.98 5.76 -0.58
C PHE A 148 11.02 4.80 -1.77
N LEU A 149 10.29 3.68 -1.77
CA LEU A 149 10.19 2.81 -2.95
C LEU A 149 9.60 3.55 -4.15
N LEU A 150 8.60 4.41 -3.94
CA LEU A 150 8.06 5.28 -5.01
C LEU A 150 9.11 6.29 -5.49
N VAL A 151 9.83 6.91 -4.55
CA VAL A 151 10.91 7.87 -4.88
C VAL A 151 11.97 7.18 -5.73
N PHE A 152 12.42 5.98 -5.35
CA PHE A 152 13.40 5.23 -6.12
C PHE A 152 12.87 4.82 -7.51
N LYS A 153 11.59 4.45 -7.62
CA LYS A 153 10.94 4.17 -8.91
C LYS A 153 11.03 5.38 -9.85
N ALA A 154 10.66 6.56 -9.35
CA ALA A 154 10.63 7.80 -10.13
C ALA A 154 12.02 8.32 -10.51
N LEU A 155 13.02 8.18 -9.64
CA LEU A 155 14.38 8.67 -9.89
C LEU A 155 15.21 7.71 -10.75
N TYR A 156 15.20 6.41 -10.42
CA TYR A 156 16.20 5.46 -10.91
C TYR A 156 15.61 4.38 -11.82
N PHE A 157 14.44 3.83 -11.48
CA PHE A 157 13.87 2.67 -12.16
C PHE A 157 12.85 3.05 -13.24
N GLY A 158 13.33 3.79 -14.24
CA GLY A 158 12.57 4.11 -15.45
C GLY A 158 11.63 5.32 -15.34
N GLY A 159 11.34 5.84 -14.15
CA GLY A 159 10.46 7.00 -13.98
C GLY A 159 9.00 6.65 -13.72
N VAL A 160 8.11 7.62 -13.91
CA VAL A 160 6.65 7.44 -13.80
C VAL A 160 5.97 8.13 -15.00
N TYR A 161 4.70 7.84 -15.24
CA TYR A 161 3.97 8.47 -16.34
C TYR A 161 3.61 9.93 -15.99
N ASP A 162 4.05 10.87 -16.82
CA ASP A 162 3.73 12.29 -16.69
C ASP A 162 2.75 12.70 -17.79
N THR A 163 1.54 13.06 -17.42
CA THR A 163 0.55 13.59 -18.37
C THR A 163 0.89 15.00 -18.88
N TRP A 164 1.78 15.72 -18.17
CA TRP A 164 2.19 17.09 -18.46
C TRP A 164 3.54 17.18 -19.18
N ALA A 165 4.09 16.04 -19.62
CA ALA A 165 5.34 16.03 -20.36
C ALA A 165 5.27 16.92 -21.63
N PRO A 166 6.31 17.70 -21.95
CA PRO A 166 6.31 18.55 -23.14
C PRO A 166 6.14 17.75 -24.44
N GLY A 167 5.13 18.08 -25.23
CA GLY A 167 4.82 17.36 -26.48
C GLY A 167 3.76 16.25 -26.34
N GLY A 168 3.22 16.06 -25.14
CA GLY A 168 2.22 15.03 -24.82
C GLY A 168 2.74 14.11 -23.71
N GLY A 169 1.81 13.46 -23.00
CA GLY A 169 2.18 12.65 -21.83
C GLY A 169 3.12 11.48 -22.18
N ASP A 170 4.08 11.19 -21.32
CA ASP A 170 5.05 10.10 -21.52
C ASP A 170 5.66 9.67 -20.18
N VAL A 171 6.31 8.50 -20.15
CA VAL A 171 7.08 8.03 -19.00
C VAL A 171 8.41 8.79 -18.93
N ARG A 172 8.67 9.45 -17.81
CA ARG A 172 9.95 10.14 -17.58
C ARG A 172 10.49 9.94 -16.19
N LYS A 173 11.82 9.99 -16.09
CA LYS A 173 12.52 10.10 -14.80
C LYS A 173 12.30 11.50 -14.23
N ILE A 174 12.12 11.57 -12.92
CA ILE A 174 12.04 12.83 -12.19
C ILE A 174 13.44 13.10 -11.66
N THR A 175 14.07 14.20 -12.06
CA THR A 175 15.47 14.48 -11.70
C THR A 175 15.62 15.65 -10.74
N ASN A 176 14.65 16.57 -10.71
CA ASN A 176 14.71 17.81 -9.94
C ASN A 176 13.56 17.87 -8.93
N LEU A 177 13.70 17.15 -7.82
CA LEU A 177 12.64 17.07 -6.80
C LEU A 177 12.42 18.41 -6.09
N THR A 178 11.16 18.73 -5.81
CA THR A 178 10.84 19.84 -4.91
C THR A 178 11.07 19.42 -3.46
N LEU A 179 12.19 19.86 -2.90
CA LEU A 179 12.53 19.62 -1.49
C LEU A 179 12.27 20.85 -0.61
N SER A 180 11.79 21.96 -1.19
CA SER A 180 11.48 23.17 -0.44
C SER A 180 10.34 22.92 0.56
N PRO A 181 10.56 23.06 1.87
CA PRO A 181 9.51 22.84 2.87
C PRO A 181 8.34 23.81 2.68
N SER A 182 8.60 25.05 2.26
CA SER A 182 7.54 26.05 2.08
C SER A 182 6.54 25.66 0.99
N VAL A 183 6.98 24.93 -0.04
CA VAL A 183 6.10 24.42 -1.10
C VAL A 183 5.35 23.19 -0.59
N ILE A 184 6.08 22.16 -0.13
CA ILE A 184 5.49 20.87 0.27
C ILE A 184 4.49 21.04 1.43
N PHE A 185 4.87 21.73 2.50
CA PHE A 185 3.95 21.99 3.61
C PHE A 185 2.95 23.11 3.29
N GLY A 186 3.22 23.92 2.27
CA GLY A 186 2.28 24.91 1.75
C GLY A 186 0.98 24.27 1.28
N TYR A 187 1.04 23.14 0.57
CA TYR A 187 -0.15 22.37 0.16
C TYR A 187 -1.05 21.99 1.34
N LEU A 188 -0.47 21.60 2.48
CA LEU A 188 -1.23 21.20 3.67
C LEU A 188 -2.02 22.35 4.30
N LEU A 189 -1.65 23.59 4.01
CA LEU A 189 -2.26 24.80 4.57
C LEU A 189 -3.20 25.51 3.58
N LYS A 190 -3.29 25.04 2.34
CA LYS A 190 -4.24 25.57 1.34
C LYS A 190 -5.69 25.28 1.74
N SER A 191 -6.58 26.19 1.35
CA SER A 191 -8.02 26.03 1.53
C SER A 191 -8.55 24.81 0.76
N PRO A 192 -9.53 24.05 1.30
CA PRO A 192 -10.17 22.96 0.57
C PRO A 192 -11.26 23.43 -0.41
N PHE A 193 -11.55 24.74 -0.49
CA PHE A 193 -12.59 25.28 -1.37
C PHE A 193 -12.11 25.43 -2.83
N GLY A 194 -13.07 25.68 -3.74
CA GLY A 194 -12.81 25.83 -5.17
C GLY A 194 -11.79 26.93 -5.48
N GLY A 195 -10.88 26.65 -6.41
CA GLY A 195 -9.76 27.52 -6.77
C GLY A 195 -8.48 27.27 -5.95
N GLU A 196 -8.55 26.57 -4.82
CA GLU A 196 -7.40 26.28 -3.95
C GLU A 196 -7.11 24.78 -3.86
N GLY A 197 -8.10 23.97 -3.47
CA GLY A 197 -8.06 22.51 -3.60
C GLY A 197 -7.13 21.74 -2.64
N TRP A 198 -6.67 22.32 -1.53
CA TRP A 198 -5.79 21.67 -0.53
C TRP A 198 -4.67 20.82 -1.19
N ILE A 199 -4.47 19.57 -0.76
CA ILE A 199 -3.50 18.63 -1.36
C ILE A 199 -3.91 18.08 -2.73
N VAL A 200 -5.19 18.20 -3.10
CA VAL A 200 -5.71 17.73 -4.41
C VAL A 200 -5.22 18.64 -5.54
N SER A 201 -4.73 19.83 -5.20
CA SER A 201 -4.22 20.82 -6.14
C SER A 201 -2.79 20.58 -6.63
N VAL A 202 -2.11 19.53 -6.17
CA VAL A 202 -0.79 19.17 -6.70
C VAL A 202 -0.89 18.85 -8.19
N ASP A 203 -0.06 19.51 -9.00
CA ASP A 203 -0.17 19.51 -10.45
C ASP A 203 1.12 19.11 -11.18
N ASP A 204 2.23 18.90 -10.47
CA ASP A 204 3.46 18.35 -11.02
C ASP A 204 4.01 17.13 -10.23
N LEU A 205 4.88 16.36 -10.89
CA LEU A 205 5.44 15.14 -10.33
C LEU A 205 6.62 15.42 -9.38
N GLU A 206 7.31 16.53 -9.59
CA GLU A 206 8.42 16.99 -8.77
C GLU A 206 7.98 17.21 -7.30
N ASP A 207 6.80 17.79 -7.11
CA ASP A 207 6.14 18.01 -5.83
C ASP A 207 5.59 16.70 -5.25
N ILE A 208 4.98 15.84 -6.07
CA ILE A 208 4.51 14.52 -5.61
C ILE A 208 5.68 13.71 -5.06
N ILE A 209 6.76 13.54 -5.83
CA ILE A 209 7.90 12.74 -5.41
C ILE A 209 8.67 13.42 -4.27
N GLY A 210 8.81 14.76 -4.30
CA GLY A 210 9.37 15.54 -3.20
C GLY A 210 8.60 15.38 -1.89
N GLY A 211 7.27 15.39 -1.94
CA GLY A 211 6.40 15.12 -0.80
C GLY A 211 6.60 13.72 -0.21
N HIS A 212 6.81 12.71 -1.05
CA HIS A 212 7.13 11.35 -0.59
C HIS A 212 8.51 11.24 0.05
N VAL A 213 9.50 12.05 -0.34
CA VAL A 213 10.79 12.17 0.37
C VAL A 213 10.58 12.70 1.79
N TRP A 214 9.78 13.76 1.94
CA TRP A 214 9.43 14.32 3.25
C TRP A 214 8.66 13.31 4.11
N LEU A 215 7.61 12.70 3.56
CA LEU A 215 6.80 11.70 4.27
C LEU A 215 7.65 10.50 4.70
N GLY A 216 8.46 9.95 3.80
CA GLY A 216 9.35 8.83 4.09
C GLY A 216 10.31 9.15 5.24
N SER A 217 10.89 10.35 5.23
CA SER A 217 11.78 10.82 6.31
C SER A 217 11.02 10.99 7.62
N ILE A 218 9.85 11.64 7.61
CA ILE A 218 9.02 11.86 8.80
C ILE A 218 8.62 10.51 9.43
N CYS A 219 8.20 9.53 8.62
CA CYS A 219 7.84 8.21 9.09
C CYS A 219 9.03 7.44 9.69
N ILE A 220 10.25 7.59 9.16
CA ILE A 220 11.42 6.88 9.70
C ILE A 220 11.91 7.51 11.02
N PHE A 221 11.81 8.84 11.17
CA PHE A 221 12.28 9.54 12.36
C PHE A 221 11.24 9.67 13.48
N GLY A 222 9.95 9.51 13.18
CA GLY A 222 8.84 9.57 14.14
C GLY A 222 8.65 8.28 14.92
#